data_AF-A0A1F8P6Y8-F1
#
_entry.id   AF-A0A1F8P6Y8-F1
#
_cell.length_a   1.000
_cell.length_b   1.000
_cell.length_c   1.000
_cell.angle_alpha   90.00
_cell.angle_beta   90.00
_cell.angle_gamma   90.00
#
_symmetry.space_group_name_H-M   'P 1'
#
loop_
_entity.id
_entity.type
_entity.pdbx_description
1 polymer ?
#
loop_
_entity_poly.entity_id
_entity_poly.type
_entity_poly.pdbx_seq_one_letter_code
_entity_poly.pdbx_strand_id
1 'polypeptide(L)' 'MKTARRIPLLKKMLTQLGIENERVRLEWVSASEGDRFATIVNEMTEQVRQLGPFSHNGGGENG' A
#
# COMPACT_ATOMS: atom_id res chain seq x y z
N MET A 1 6.37 19.26 0.31
CA MET A 1 5.62 18.18 -0.36
C MET A 1 4.20 18.06 0.18
N LYS A 2 3.15 18.20 -0.65
CA LYS A 2 1.74 18.11 -0.22
C LYS A 2 1.32 16.66 0.11
N THR A 3 1.80 15.69 -0.66
CA THR A 3 1.51 14.26 -0.48
C THR A 3 2.01 13.72 0.86
N ALA A 4 3.26 14.01 1.24
CA ALA A 4 3.84 13.61 2.53
C ALA A 4 2.97 14.02 3.74
N ARG A 5 2.34 15.19 3.66
CA ARG A 5 1.45 15.71 4.71
C ARG A 5 0.09 15.00 4.78
N ARG A 6 -0.36 14.40 3.68
CA ARG A 6 -1.66 13.73 3.58
C ARG A 6 -1.60 12.25 3.95
N ILE A 7 -0.48 11.59 3.67
CA ILE A 7 -0.32 10.14 3.89
C ILE A 7 -0.58 9.71 5.35
N PRO A 8 -0.10 10.41 6.40
CA PRO A 8 -0.38 10.00 7.78
C PRO A 8 -1.88 9.99 8.11
N LEU A 9 -2.62 11.02 7.67
CA LEU A 9 -4.06 11.09 7.87
C LEU A 9 -4.78 9.99 7.09
N LEU A 10 -4.39 9.77 5.83
CA LEU A 10 -4.94 8.69 5.01
C LEU A 10 -4.75 7.33 5.68
N LYS A 11 -3.52 7.02 6.12
CA LYS A 11 -3.21 5.78 6.83
C LYS A 11 -4.09 5.59 8.07
N LYS A 12 -4.26 6.64 8.88
CA LYS A 12 -5.14 6.61 10.05
C LYS A 12 -6.59 6.30 9.67
N MET A 13 -7.12 6.98 8.65
CA MET A 13 -8.49 6.77 8.17
C MET A 13 -8.70 5.34 7.65
N LEU A 14 -7.76 4.83 6.86
CA LEU A 14 -7.83 3.46 6.33
C LEU A 14 -7.82 2.42 7.45
N THR A 15 -6.95 2.58 8.46
CA THR A 15 -6.95 1.71 9.63
C THR A 15 -8.27 1.77 10.41
N GLN A 16 -8.90 2.95 10.52
CA GLN A 16 -10.24 3.08 11.12
C GLN A 16 -11.34 2.38 10.32
N LEU A 17 -11.16 2.21 9.01
CA LEU A 17 -12.07 1.48 8.12
C LEU A 17 -11.77 -0.02 8.06
N GLY A 18 -10.84 -0.52 8.88
CA GLY A 18 -10.45 -1.93 8.92
C GLY A 18 -9.45 -2.34 7.83
N ILE A 19 -8.79 -1.37 7.18
CA ILE A 19 -7.77 -1.62 6.16
C ILE A 19 -6.39 -1.63 6.82
N GLU A 20 -5.62 -2.67 6.56
CA GLU A 20 -4.27 -2.88 7.09
C GLU A 20 -3.33 -1.78 6.60
N ASN A 21 -2.50 -1.25 7.51
CA ASN A 21 -1.66 -0.08 7.24
C ASN A 21 -0.62 -0.34 6.13
N GLU A 22 -0.19 -1.59 6.06
CA GLU A 22 0.78 -2.18 5.16
C GLU A 22 0.31 -2.15 3.70
N ARG A 23 -1.01 -2.07 3.45
CA ARG A 23 -1.56 -1.96 2.09
C ARG A 23 -1.32 -0.60 1.43
N VAL A 24 -0.83 0.40 2.18
CA VAL A 24 -0.46 1.72 1.66
C VAL A 24 0.95 2.12 2.07
N ARG A 25 1.81 2.36 1.08
CA ARG A 25 3.20 2.80 1.26
C ARG A 25 3.45 4.05 0.42
N LEU A 26 4.26 4.97 0.94
CA LEU A 26 4.75 6.14 0.20
C LEU A 26 6.27 6.02 0.12
N GLU A 27 6.79 6.01 -1.10
CA GLU A 27 8.22 6.00 -1.39
C GLU A 27 8.55 7.12 -2.37
N TRP A 28 9.68 7.77 -2.15
CA TRP A 28 10.22 8.78 -3.06
C TRP A 28 11.28 8.14 -3.92
N VAL A 29 11.07 8.11 -5.23
CA VAL A 29 12.00 7.52 -6.19
C VAL A 29 12.16 8.49 -7.35
N SER A 30 13.41 8.81 -7.69
CA SER A 30 13.76 9.67 -8.82
C SER A 30 13.84 8.86 -10.13
N ALA A 31 13.90 9.56 -11.27
CA ALA A 31 13.99 8.92 -12.58
C ALA A 31 15.26 8.08 -12.79
N SER A 32 16.32 8.32 -12.00
CA SER A 32 17.59 7.60 -12.10
C SER A 32 17.66 6.37 -11.19
N GLU A 33 16.66 6.13 -10.35
CA GLU A 33 16.65 5.07 -9.33
C GLU A 33 15.84 3.83 -9.76
N GLY A 34 16.03 3.37 -11.00
CA GLY A 34 15.28 2.24 -11.57
C GLY A 34 15.40 0.95 -10.77
N ASP A 35 16.61 0.57 -10.38
CA ASP A 35 16.83 -0.66 -9.60
C ASP A 35 16.16 -0.59 -8.22
N ARG A 36 16.25 0.56 -7.55
CA ARG A 36 15.59 0.80 -6.26
C ARG A 36 14.07 0.75 -6.40
N PHE A 37 13.51 1.31 -7.48
CA PHE A 37 12.08 1.19 -7.77
C PHE A 37 11.65 -0.27 -7.87
N ALA A 38 12.39 -1.09 -8.64
CA ALA A 38 12.08 -2.50 -8.82
C ALA A 38 12.10 -3.26 -7.48
N THR A 39 13.11 -3.02 -6.63
CA THR A 39 13.19 -3.61 -5.28
C THR A 39 11.98 -3.22 -4.43
N ILE A 40 11.63 -1.93 -4.36
CA ILE A 40 10.50 -1.43 -3.57
C ILE A 40 9.17 -2.06 -4.02
N VAL A 41 8.96 -2.15 -5.34
CA VAL A 41 7.73 -2.75 -5.90
C VAL A 41 7.67 -4.24 -5.55
N ASN A 42 8.79 -4.97 -5.65
CA ASN A 42 8.84 -6.39 -5.29
C ASN A 42 8.53 -6.60 -3.80
N GLU A 43 9.14 -5.81 -2.91
CA GLU A 43 8.87 -5.85 -1.47
C GLU A 43 7.40 -5.56 -1.14
N MET A 44 6.84 -4.48 -1.71
CA MET A 44 5.44 -4.12 -1.49
C MET A 44 4.51 -5.22 -1.99
N THR A 45 4.79 -5.78 -3.17
CA THR A 45 3.97 -6.84 -3.76
C THR A 45 3.99 -8.07 -2.86
N GLU A 46 5.16 -8.46 -2.34
CA GLU A 46 5.28 -9.60 -1.44
C GLU A 46 4.55 -9.36 -0.11
N GLN A 47 4.70 -8.17 0.46
CA GLN A 47 3.97 -7.77 1.66
C GLN A 47 2.44 -7.85 1.46
N VAL A 48 1.92 -7.37 0.32
CA VAL A 48 0.49 -7.43 0.00
C VAL A 48 0.03 -8.88 -0.24
N ARG A 49 0.84 -9.74 -0.86
CA ARG A 49 0.54 -11.16 -1.02
C ARG A 49 0.38 -11.87 0.33
N GLN A 50 1.25 -11.55 1.29
CA GLN A 50 1.20 -12.13 2.65
C GLN A 50 -0.04 -11.70 3.43
N LEU A 51 -0.55 -10.48 3.19
CA LEU A 51 -1.82 -10.01 3.77
C LEU A 51 -3.05 -10.66 3.12
N GLY A 52 -2.86 -11.36 1.99
CA GLY A 52 -3.94 -11.95 1.22
C GLY A 52 -4.84 -10.92 0.51
N PRO A 53 -5.84 -11.41 -0.24
CA PRO A 53 -6.83 -10.56 -0.90
C PRO A 53 -7.52 -9.62 0.09
N PHE A 54 -7.82 -8.40 -0.34
CA PHE A 54 -8.56 -7.47 0.49
C PHE A 54 -10.05 -7.84 0.49
N SER A 55 -10.55 -8.35 1.62
CA SER A 55 -11.95 -8.73 1.80
C SER A 55 -12.74 -7.61 2.46
N HIS A 56 -13.18 -6.61 1.67
CA HIS A 56 -14.23 -5.69 2.11
C HIS A 56 -15.57 -6.38 1.88
N ASN A 57 -16.36 -6.62 2.94
CA ASN A 57 -17.70 -7.22 2.83
C ASN A 57 -18.56 -6.40 1.84
N GLY A 58 -18.65 -6.87 0.59
CA GLY A 58 -19.34 -6.16 -0.48
C GLY A 58 -18.96 -6.52 -1.92
N GLY A 59 -18.46 -7.73 -2.22
CA GLY A 59 -18.40 -8.23 -3.60
C GLY A 59 -17.24 -9.17 -3.88
N GLY A 60 -17.55 -10.47 -3.97
CA GLY A 60 -16.65 -11.49 -4.48
C GLY A 60 -16.63 -12.78 -3.68
N GLU A 61 -17.79 -13.41 -3.48
CA GLU A 61 -17.80 -14.88 -3.61
C GLU A 61 -17.31 -15.17 -5.03
N ASN A 62 -16.12 -15.79 -5.15
CA ASN A 62 -15.68 -16.67 -6.22
C ASN A 62 -14.23 -17.09 -5.93
N GLY A 63 -14.08 -18.22 -5.26
CA GLY A 63 -12.83 -18.87 -4.88
C GLY A 63 -13.10 -19.91 -3.81
#